data_AF-A0A4Z2H0U6-F1
#
_entry.id   AF-A0A4Z2H0U6-F1
#
_cell.length_a   1.000
_cell.length_b   1.000
_cell.length_c   1.000
_cell.angle_alpha   90.00
_cell.angle_beta   90.00
_cell.angle_gamma   90.00
#
_symmetry.space_group_name_H-M   'P 1'
#
loop_
_entity.id
_entity.type
_entity.pdbx_description
1 polymer ?
#
loop_
_entity_poly.entity_id
_entity_poly.type
_entity_poly.pdbx_seq_one_letter_code
_entity_poly.pdbx_strand_id
1 'polypeptide(L)'
;MTNPPPVTALGTMRVQMRIATDASFTSFFLEDQLPIAFPLRKVVYVEVSIAQPSPDPTLSLRMRDCFAYPVSRHSVWRLLQDGCPNPLDNNRSSIHVSDQGETTALSQVRRFDVKTFAFLDPHTGHPSEEEMYFYCWVELCTNSEECAQPCAIIPSEGERKKREATSTSDRVQLVSLGPLLLGQNATELDDDQCVNRQTMFQVTVYALYAVVAALFLILALALWLSIGRRQKREAPHATEAQVDKPSK
;
A
#
# COMPACT_ATOMS: atom_id res chain seq x y z
N MET A 1 18.60 -25.09 45.97
CA MET A 1 18.37 -25.01 44.51
C MET A 1 18.68 -23.59 44.08
N THR A 2 19.82 -23.39 43.43
CA THR A 2 20.26 -22.09 42.90
C THR A 2 19.57 -21.88 41.55
N ASN A 3 18.72 -20.86 41.45
CA ASN A 3 18.06 -20.47 40.20
C ASN A 3 19.16 -19.91 39.26
N PRO A 4 19.32 -20.43 38.03
CA PRO A 4 20.30 -19.87 37.11
C PRO A 4 19.97 -18.39 36.81
N PRO A 5 21.00 -17.54 36.61
CA PRO A 5 20.79 -16.14 36.27
C PRO A 5 19.99 -16.04 34.96
N PRO A 6 19.11 -15.03 34.83
CA PRO A 6 18.35 -14.82 33.62
C PRO A 6 19.31 -14.64 32.44
N VAL A 7 19.18 -15.51 31.44
CA VAL A 7 19.92 -15.42 30.19
C VAL A 7 19.20 -14.41 29.32
N THR A 8 19.70 -13.18 29.29
CA THR A 8 19.23 -12.16 28.33
C THR A 8 19.77 -12.52 26.95
N ALA A 9 18.93 -13.11 26.09
CA ALA A 9 19.27 -13.27 24.68
C ALA A 9 19.23 -11.89 24.01
N LEU A 10 20.39 -11.37 23.62
CA LEU A 10 20.52 -10.15 22.82
C LEU A 10 20.16 -10.48 21.36
N GLY A 11 18.90 -10.34 20.99
CA GLY A 11 18.46 -10.42 19.60
C GLY A 11 18.77 -9.12 18.85
N THR A 12 19.37 -9.21 17.66
CA THR A 12 19.53 -8.04 16.77
C THR A 12 18.22 -7.79 16.03
N MET A 13 17.61 -6.63 16.25
CA MET A 13 16.44 -6.21 15.49
C MET A 13 16.82 -5.99 14.01
N ARG A 14 16.05 -6.57 13.08
CA ARG A 14 16.30 -6.42 11.64
C ARG A 14 15.29 -5.44 11.06
N VAL A 15 15.74 -4.52 10.21
CA VAL A 15 14.88 -3.68 9.37
C VAL A 15 14.92 -4.21 7.94
N GLN A 16 13.79 -4.14 7.24
CA GLN A 16 13.66 -4.51 5.84
C GLN A 16 13.06 -3.36 5.04
N MET A 17 13.36 -3.32 3.74
CA MET A 17 12.76 -2.41 2.77
C MET A 17 12.09 -3.26 1.68
N ARG A 18 10.86 -2.92 1.31
CA ARG A 18 10.04 -3.66 0.34
C ARG A 18 9.31 -2.71 -0.60
N ILE A 19 8.99 -3.18 -1.79
CA ILE A 19 8.17 -2.44 -2.76
C ILE A 19 6.76 -3.01 -2.73
N ALA A 20 5.78 -2.15 -2.46
CA ALA A 20 4.37 -2.51 -2.58
C ALA A 20 3.93 -2.49 -4.04
N THR A 21 2.99 -3.35 -4.38
CA THR A 21 2.43 -3.42 -5.75
C THR A 21 1.60 -2.19 -6.09
N ASP A 22 1.06 -1.51 -5.08
CA ASP A 22 0.21 -0.32 -5.20
C ASP A 22 0.18 0.49 -3.90
N ALA A 23 -0.58 1.59 -3.90
CA ALA A 23 -0.71 2.51 -2.78
C ALA A 23 -1.40 1.92 -1.52
N SER A 24 -1.97 0.71 -1.59
CA SER A 24 -2.62 0.07 -0.44
C SER A 24 -1.61 -0.57 0.53
N PHE A 25 -0.38 -0.86 0.06
CA PHE A 25 0.64 -1.58 0.83
C PHE A 25 0.16 -2.92 1.41
N THR A 26 -0.78 -3.58 0.71
CA THR A 26 -1.32 -4.90 1.12
C THR A 26 -0.54 -6.07 0.52
N SER A 27 0.05 -5.88 -0.66
CA SER A 27 0.94 -6.84 -1.32
C SER A 27 2.27 -6.21 -1.72
N PHE A 28 3.30 -7.03 -1.75
CA PHE A 28 4.68 -6.63 -2.00
C PHE A 28 5.31 -7.52 -3.07
N PHE A 29 6.19 -6.94 -3.87
CA PHE A 29 7.04 -7.71 -4.77
C PHE A 29 8.00 -8.60 -3.96
N LEU A 30 8.27 -9.79 -4.48
CA LEU A 30 9.20 -10.73 -3.88
C LEU A 30 10.63 -10.47 -4.36
N GLU A 31 11.62 -10.89 -3.57
CA GLU A 31 13.03 -10.67 -3.88
C GLU A 31 13.50 -11.42 -5.13
N ASP A 32 12.86 -12.55 -5.46
CA ASP A 32 13.11 -13.33 -6.68
C ASP A 32 12.56 -12.68 -7.97
N GLN A 33 11.79 -11.59 -7.84
CA GLN A 33 11.27 -10.81 -8.97
C GLN A 33 12.20 -9.66 -9.39
N LEU A 34 13.34 -9.50 -8.72
CA LEU A 34 14.32 -8.46 -9.04
C LEU A 34 15.24 -8.89 -10.22
N PRO A 35 15.68 -7.94 -11.07
CA PRO A 35 15.36 -6.52 -11.02
C PRO A 35 13.96 -6.20 -11.56
N ILE A 36 13.21 -5.40 -10.81
CA ILE A 36 11.90 -4.91 -11.27
C ILE A 36 12.12 -3.67 -12.13
N ALA A 37 11.52 -3.68 -13.33
CA ALA A 37 11.53 -2.56 -14.25
C ALA A 37 10.32 -1.65 -14.02
N PHE A 38 10.57 -0.36 -13.76
CA PHE A 38 9.52 0.64 -13.62
C PHE A 38 9.62 1.69 -14.75
N PRO A 39 8.50 2.03 -15.41
CA PRO A 39 8.47 3.10 -16.40
C PRO A 39 8.72 4.45 -15.73
N LEU A 40 9.42 5.35 -16.42
CA LEU A 40 9.67 6.71 -15.92
C LEU A 40 8.37 7.46 -15.60
N ARG A 41 8.44 8.36 -14.61
CA ARG A 41 7.32 9.20 -14.11
C ARG A 41 6.19 8.44 -13.41
N LYS A 42 6.23 7.11 -13.35
CA LYS A 42 5.33 6.30 -12.51
C LYS A 42 5.78 6.32 -11.07
N VAL A 43 4.88 5.99 -10.16
CA VAL A 43 5.11 6.01 -8.71
C VAL A 43 5.52 4.61 -8.24
N VAL A 44 6.56 4.54 -7.41
CA VAL A 44 6.99 3.32 -6.71
C VAL A 44 6.69 3.48 -5.23
N TYR A 45 5.92 2.54 -4.67
CA TYR A 45 5.50 2.56 -3.26
C TYR A 45 6.49 1.76 -2.42
N VAL A 46 7.21 2.43 -1.52
CA VAL A 46 8.27 1.81 -0.71
C VAL A 46 7.84 1.77 0.75
N GLU A 47 7.99 0.60 1.38
CA GLU A 47 7.81 0.42 2.81
C GLU A 47 9.14 0.04 3.45
N VAL A 48 9.44 0.68 4.58
CA VAL A 48 10.52 0.30 5.49
C VAL A 48 9.90 -0.09 6.82
N SER A 49 10.18 -1.31 7.28
CA SER A 49 9.58 -1.86 8.49
C SER A 49 10.55 -2.72 9.30
N ILE A 50 10.30 -2.81 10.60
CA ILE A 50 10.96 -3.80 11.45
C ILE A 50 10.52 -5.21 11.01
N ALA A 51 11.47 -6.07 10.66
CA ALA A 51 11.21 -7.40 10.15
C ALA A 51 10.67 -8.34 11.24
N GLN A 52 9.77 -9.24 10.83
CA GLN A 52 9.26 -10.32 11.68
C GLN A 52 10.40 -11.30 12.06
N PRO A 53 10.31 -12.01 13.21
CA PRO A 53 9.12 -12.27 14.03
C PRO A 53 8.89 -11.36 15.24
N SER A 54 9.78 -10.41 15.56
CA SER A 54 9.68 -9.65 16.82
C SER A 54 9.56 -8.13 16.63
N PRO A 55 8.44 -7.62 16.07
CA PRO A 55 8.13 -6.20 16.18
C PRO A 55 7.79 -5.89 17.65
N ASP A 56 8.78 -5.54 18.46
CA ASP A 56 8.58 -5.07 19.84
C ASP A 56 7.74 -3.78 19.80
N PRO A 57 6.51 -3.78 20.35
CA PRO A 57 5.61 -2.63 20.27
C PRO A 57 6.14 -1.38 20.99
N THR A 58 7.19 -1.52 21.81
CA THR A 58 7.88 -0.38 22.43
C THR A 58 8.85 0.32 21.48
N LEU A 59 9.16 -0.30 20.34
CA LEU A 59 10.07 0.24 19.34
C LEU A 59 9.34 0.95 18.21
N SER A 60 9.94 2.04 17.78
CA SER A 60 9.49 2.91 16.69
C SER A 60 10.59 3.07 15.67
N LEU A 61 10.22 3.27 14.41
CA LEU A 61 11.18 3.45 13.31
C LEU A 61 11.24 4.92 12.91
N ARG A 62 12.43 5.52 12.94
CA ARG A 62 12.71 6.85 12.38
C ARG A 62 13.47 6.71 11.07
N MET A 63 13.03 7.41 10.05
CA MET A 63 13.67 7.40 8.74
C MET A 63 14.61 8.61 8.64
N ARG A 64 15.86 8.40 8.24
CA ARG A 64 16.84 9.47 8.10
C ARG A 64 16.97 9.85 6.64
N ASP A 65 18.13 9.68 6.03
CA ASP A 65 18.30 10.01 4.62
C ASP A 65 18.08 8.77 3.75
N CYS A 66 17.29 8.94 2.69
CA CYS A 66 17.10 7.92 1.65
C CYS A 66 17.66 8.43 0.32
N PHE A 67 18.33 7.55 -0.42
CA PHE A 67 18.95 7.87 -1.69
C PHE A 67 18.89 6.72 -2.66
N ALA A 68 18.83 7.06 -3.93
CA ALA A 68 18.97 6.16 -5.05
C ALA A 68 20.40 6.23 -5.58
N TYR A 69 20.95 5.07 -5.90
CA TYR A 69 22.35 4.91 -6.31
C TYR A 69 22.45 4.00 -7.53
N PRO A 70 22.92 4.50 -8.69
CA PRO A 70 23.17 3.68 -9.86
C PRO A 70 24.39 2.77 -9.63
N VAL A 71 24.45 1.63 -10.31
CA VAL A 71 25.59 0.70 -10.23
C VAL A 71 26.90 1.37 -10.67
N SER A 72 26.87 2.28 -11.64
CA SER A 72 28.03 3.10 -12.05
C SER A 72 28.60 3.94 -10.91
N ARG A 73 27.79 4.33 -9.92
CA ARG A 73 28.15 5.23 -8.80
C ARG A 73 28.53 6.65 -9.24
N HIS A 74 28.22 7.05 -10.47
CA HIS A 74 28.62 8.35 -11.01
C HIS A 74 27.70 9.49 -10.54
N SER A 75 26.55 9.16 -9.94
CA SER A 75 25.59 10.12 -9.40
C SER A 75 24.89 9.57 -8.16
N VAL A 76 24.21 10.42 -7.42
CA VAL A 76 23.35 10.07 -6.29
C VAL A 76 22.11 10.95 -6.32
N TRP A 77 20.94 10.35 -6.14
CA TRP A 77 19.70 11.09 -6.04
C TRP A 77 19.14 10.98 -4.63
N ARG A 78 19.00 12.11 -3.93
CA ARG A 78 18.42 12.14 -2.59
C ARG A 78 16.89 12.13 -2.70
N LEU A 79 16.28 11.08 -2.17
CA LEU A 79 14.83 10.90 -2.15
C LEU A 79 14.23 11.61 -0.93
N LEU A 80 14.79 11.33 0.25
CA LEU A 80 14.33 11.88 1.52
C LEU A 80 15.51 12.45 2.31
N GLN A 81 15.23 13.50 3.07
CA GLN A 81 16.16 14.14 4.00
C GLN A 81 15.55 14.21 5.40
N ASP A 82 16.17 13.56 6.37
CA ASP A 82 15.60 13.37 7.72
C ASP A 82 14.13 12.88 7.67
N GLY A 83 13.90 11.96 6.73
CA GLY A 83 12.63 11.35 6.37
C GLY A 83 11.53 12.34 5.95
N CYS A 84 11.91 13.51 5.42
CA CYS A 84 11.03 14.44 4.74
C CYS A 84 11.33 14.48 3.23
N PRO A 85 10.36 14.86 2.36
CA PRO A 85 10.60 14.98 0.93
C PRO A 85 11.77 15.92 0.64
N ASN A 86 12.67 15.52 -0.26
CA ASN A 86 13.75 16.40 -0.68
C ASN A 86 13.19 17.66 -1.38
N PRO A 87 13.39 18.88 -0.84
CA PRO A 87 12.83 20.09 -1.45
C PRO A 87 13.46 20.44 -2.80
N LEU A 88 14.65 19.88 -3.09
CA LEU A 88 15.35 20.04 -4.37
C LEU A 88 14.87 19.06 -5.44
N ASP A 89 14.05 18.08 -5.08
CA ASP A 89 13.44 17.15 -6.03
C ASP A 89 12.22 17.80 -6.68
N ASN A 90 12.37 18.29 -7.91
CA ASN A 90 11.29 18.90 -8.68
C ASN A 90 10.18 17.89 -9.05
N ASN A 91 10.50 16.58 -9.03
CA ASN A 91 9.54 15.51 -9.27
C ASN A 91 8.92 14.97 -7.96
N ARG A 92 9.24 15.59 -6.82
CA ARG A 92 8.78 15.35 -5.44
C ARG A 92 8.31 13.91 -5.18
N SER A 93 9.21 13.10 -4.66
CA SER A 93 8.83 11.95 -3.82
C SER A 93 7.87 12.44 -2.71
N SER A 94 6.76 11.75 -2.48
CA SER A 94 5.82 12.12 -1.41
C SER A 94 5.94 11.11 -0.25
N ILE A 95 5.40 11.49 0.90
CA ILE A 95 5.40 10.60 2.06
C ILE A 95 3.96 10.18 2.26
N HIS A 96 3.75 8.87 2.32
CA HIS A 96 2.48 8.32 2.78
C HIS A 96 2.43 8.49 4.29
N VAL A 97 1.83 9.60 4.71
CA VAL A 97 1.35 9.75 6.08
C VAL A 97 0.23 8.71 6.25
N SER A 98 0.28 7.95 7.35
CA SER A 98 -0.81 7.03 7.71
C SER A 98 -2.16 7.73 7.58
N ASP A 99 -3.23 7.01 7.19
CA ASP A 99 -4.58 7.53 6.89
C ASP A 99 -5.21 8.46 7.95
N GLN A 100 -4.59 8.60 9.12
CA GLN A 100 -5.01 9.48 10.20
C GLN A 100 -4.33 10.87 10.19
N GLY A 101 -3.46 11.20 9.24
CA GLY A 101 -2.75 12.49 9.21
C GLY A 101 -1.74 12.67 10.36
N GLU A 102 -1.74 11.75 11.32
CA GLU A 102 -0.74 11.62 12.35
C GLU A 102 0.28 10.60 11.88
N THR A 103 1.51 11.08 11.70
CA THR A 103 2.71 10.26 11.85
C THR A 103 2.68 9.73 13.28
N THR A 104 1.91 8.68 13.55
CA THR A 104 1.84 8.10 14.90
C THR A 104 3.29 7.84 15.31
N ALA A 105 3.72 8.54 16.35
CA ALA A 105 5.12 8.59 16.76
C ALA A 105 5.66 7.21 17.15
N LEU A 106 4.75 6.23 17.29
CA LEU A 106 4.97 4.83 17.57
C LEU A 106 4.95 3.90 16.34
N SER A 107 5.04 4.44 15.11
CA SER A 107 4.98 3.58 13.93
C SER A 107 6.29 2.79 13.73
N GLN A 108 6.17 1.46 13.71
CA GLN A 108 7.21 0.51 13.29
C GLN A 108 7.38 0.43 11.77
N VAL A 109 6.49 1.10 11.04
CA VAL A 109 6.39 1.07 9.58
C VAL A 109 6.46 2.49 9.04
N ARG A 110 7.31 2.71 8.04
CA ARG A 110 7.41 3.97 7.30
C ARG A 110 7.16 3.70 5.83
N ARG A 111 6.35 4.54 5.21
CA ARG A 111 5.94 4.41 3.82
C ARG A 111 6.17 5.73 3.10
N PHE A 112 6.72 5.64 1.91
CA PHE A 112 6.93 6.79 1.04
C PHE A 112 6.77 6.34 -0.40
N ASP A 113 6.54 7.28 -1.29
CA ASP A 113 6.48 7.00 -2.71
C ASP A 113 7.55 7.77 -3.46
N VAL A 114 8.08 7.13 -4.50
CA VAL A 114 9.12 7.69 -5.34
C VAL A 114 8.57 7.82 -6.73
N LYS A 115 8.50 9.05 -7.24
CA LYS A 115 8.25 9.25 -8.66
C LYS A 115 9.53 8.91 -9.42
N THR A 116 9.45 7.86 -10.21
CA THR A 116 10.59 7.33 -10.99
C THR A 116 11.19 8.40 -11.91
N PHE A 117 12.51 8.35 -12.01
CA PHE A 117 13.36 9.30 -12.72
C PHE A 117 14.47 8.52 -13.44
N ALA A 118 15.28 9.19 -14.24
CA ALA A 118 16.44 8.58 -14.87
C ALA A 118 17.71 9.30 -14.41
N PHE A 119 18.77 8.53 -14.13
CA PHE A 119 20.12 9.08 -14.04
C PHE A 119 20.58 9.47 -15.45
N LEU A 120 21.49 10.44 -15.54
CA LEU A 120 22.09 10.84 -16.81
C LEU A 120 23.50 10.29 -16.89
N ASP A 121 23.86 9.74 -18.05
CA ASP A 121 25.24 9.38 -18.37
C ASP A 121 26.07 10.67 -18.47
N PRO A 122 27.21 10.77 -17.77
CA PRO A 122 27.98 12.02 -17.70
C PRO A 122 28.74 12.36 -18.99
N HIS A 123 28.92 11.40 -19.90
CA HIS A 123 29.62 11.61 -21.16
C HIS A 123 28.68 12.05 -22.28
N THR A 124 27.48 11.49 -22.32
CA THR A 124 26.48 11.70 -23.38
C THR A 124 25.36 12.65 -22.97
N GLY A 125 25.10 12.80 -21.67
CA GLY A 125 23.97 13.57 -21.14
C GLY A 125 22.60 12.91 -21.35
N HIS A 126 22.56 11.68 -21.85
CA HIS A 126 21.32 10.93 -22.08
C HIS A 126 20.93 10.10 -20.85
N PRO A 127 19.65 9.71 -20.71
CA PRO A 127 19.21 8.77 -19.69
C PRO A 127 20.06 7.49 -19.68
N SER A 128 20.61 7.15 -18.52
CA SER A 128 21.32 5.91 -18.24
C SER A 128 20.32 4.83 -17.85
N GLU A 129 20.22 3.78 -18.67
CA GLU A 129 19.42 2.58 -18.37
C GLU A 129 20.29 1.56 -17.63
N GLU A 130 20.54 1.83 -16.35
CA GLU A 130 21.35 0.96 -15.49
C GLU A 130 20.58 0.50 -14.25
N GLU A 131 20.99 -0.64 -13.70
CA GLU A 131 20.49 -1.10 -12.41
C GLU A 131 20.85 -0.11 -11.31
N MET A 132 19.95 0.03 -10.36
CA MET A 132 20.16 0.91 -9.22
C MET A 132 19.56 0.36 -7.94
N TYR A 133 19.90 0.98 -6.83
CA TYR A 133 19.48 0.57 -5.50
C TYR A 133 18.93 1.77 -4.74
N PHE A 134 17.87 1.54 -3.98
CA PHE A 134 17.45 2.44 -2.92
C PHE A 134 18.16 2.05 -1.63
N TYR A 135 18.62 3.06 -0.90
CA TYR A 135 19.22 2.94 0.41
C TYR A 135 18.56 3.94 1.35
N CYS A 136 18.33 3.53 2.59
CA CYS A 136 17.85 4.41 3.65
C CYS A 136 18.64 4.17 4.92
N TRP A 137 19.06 5.26 5.56
CA TRP A 137 19.49 5.24 6.95
C TRP A 137 18.25 5.28 7.85
N VAL A 138 18.19 4.40 8.84
CA VAL A 138 17.08 4.31 9.80
C VAL A 138 17.60 4.24 11.22
N GLU A 139 16.81 4.74 12.16
CA GLU A 139 17.08 4.69 13.59
C GLU A 139 15.91 4.00 14.30
N LEU A 140 16.21 3.14 15.27
CA LEU A 140 15.20 2.53 16.14
C LEU A 140 15.15 3.29 17.46
N CYS A 141 13.96 3.77 17.85
CA CYS A 141 13.76 4.46 19.11
C CYS A 141 12.81 3.69 20.03
N THR A 142 13.05 3.78 21.34
CA THR A 142 12.16 3.24 22.39
C THR A 142 11.18 4.27 22.94
N ASN A 143 11.33 5.54 22.55
CA ASN A 143 10.51 6.67 22.99
C ASN A 143 9.95 7.42 21.77
N SER A 144 8.66 7.72 21.80
CA SER A 144 7.94 8.45 20.75
C SER A 144 8.53 9.83 20.47
N GLU A 145 8.99 10.55 21.51
CA GLU A 145 9.56 11.89 21.37
C GLU A 145 10.91 11.88 20.62
N GLU A 146 11.70 10.81 20.77
CA GLU A 146 12.98 10.61 20.08
C GLU A 146 12.76 10.30 18.58
N CYS A 147 11.67 9.58 18.29
CA CYS A 147 11.26 9.17 16.96
C CYS A 147 10.31 10.15 16.27
N ALA A 148 9.94 11.26 16.93
CA ALA A 148 9.12 12.31 16.36
C ALA A 148 9.87 12.98 15.19
N GLN A 149 9.23 13.04 14.04
CA GLN A 149 9.84 13.54 12.81
C GLN A 149 8.89 14.52 12.12
N PRO A 150 8.81 15.77 12.61
CA PRO A 150 8.00 16.80 11.99
C PRO A 150 8.68 17.31 10.72
N CYS A 151 7.98 17.22 9.59
CA CYS A 151 8.41 17.90 8.36
C CYS A 151 7.94 19.34 8.39
N ALA A 152 8.78 20.25 8.89
CA ALA A 152 8.53 21.67 8.76
C ALA A 152 8.79 22.09 7.30
N ILE A 153 7.76 22.59 6.61
CA ILE A 153 7.90 23.22 5.28
C ILE A 153 8.56 24.58 5.48
N ILE A 154 9.84 24.62 5.84
CA ILE A 154 10.61 25.87 5.85
C ILE A 154 11.43 25.88 4.55
N PRO A 155 11.33 26.93 3.72
CA PRO A 155 12.26 27.09 2.61
C PRO A 155 13.66 27.21 3.22
N SER A 156 14.50 26.22 2.99
CA SER A 156 15.89 26.24 3.45
C SER A 156 16.70 27.21 2.58
N GLU A 157 16.44 28.51 2.72
CA GLU A 157 17.48 29.49 2.46
C GLU A 157 18.38 29.53 3.68
N GLY A 158 19.55 28.90 3.54
CA GLY A 158 20.72 29.28 4.31
C GLY A 158 20.78 28.82 5.77
N GLU A 159 20.71 27.53 6.04
CA GLU A 159 21.46 26.99 7.19
C GLU A 159 21.76 25.51 6.96
N ARG A 160 22.98 25.21 6.49
CA ARG A 160 23.57 23.89 6.73
C ARG A 160 23.75 23.77 8.24
N LYS A 161 22.71 23.32 8.95
CA LYS A 161 22.86 22.84 10.33
C LYS A 161 23.83 21.68 10.27
N LYS A 162 25.10 21.94 10.60
CA LYS A 162 26.12 20.92 10.77
C LYS A 162 25.55 19.94 11.78
N ARG A 163 25.20 18.73 11.32
CA ARG A 163 24.78 17.66 12.21
C ARG A 163 25.93 17.48 13.19
N GLU A 164 25.66 17.70 14.47
CA GLU A 164 26.52 17.19 15.52
C GLU A 164 26.44 15.68 15.36
N ALA A 165 27.57 15.06 15.00
CA ALA A 165 27.69 13.62 14.97
C ALA A 165 27.67 13.15 16.43
N THR A 166 26.49 13.19 17.06
CA THR A 166 26.27 12.55 18.34
C THR A 166 26.64 11.09 18.13
N SER A 167 27.63 10.65 18.90
CA SER A 167 28.30 9.35 18.81
C SER A 167 27.38 8.18 19.22
N THR A 168 26.18 8.10 18.67
CA THR A 168 25.25 6.96 18.79
C THR A 168 25.27 6.16 17.49
N SER A 169 26.47 5.78 17.05
CA SER A 169 26.67 5.01 15.81
C SER A 169 25.99 3.63 15.85
N ASP A 170 25.69 3.09 17.04
CA ASP A 170 25.10 1.75 17.22
C ASP A 170 23.60 1.67 16.92
N ARG A 171 22.88 2.80 16.83
CA ARG A 171 21.42 2.81 16.60
C ARG A 171 21.00 3.04 15.15
N VAL A 172 21.95 3.41 14.28
CA VAL A 172 21.66 3.73 12.88
C VAL A 172 21.94 2.51 12.00
N GLN A 173 20.91 2.01 11.31
CA GLN A 173 21.02 0.89 10.37
C GLN A 173 20.87 1.39 8.93
N LEU A 174 21.68 0.84 8.01
CA LEU A 174 21.48 1.01 6.58
C LEU A 174 20.62 -0.14 6.06
N VAL A 175 19.54 0.19 5.38
CA VAL A 175 18.70 -0.80 4.68
C VAL A 175 18.71 -0.49 3.18
N SER A 176 18.74 -1.54 2.36
CA SER A 176 18.83 -1.45 0.90
C SER A 176 17.73 -2.23 0.22
N LEU A 177 17.40 -1.82 -1.00
CA LEU A 177 16.43 -2.46 -1.88
C LEU A 177 16.90 -2.33 -3.33
N GLY A 178 17.01 -3.45 -4.03
CA GLY A 178 17.42 -3.51 -5.43
C GLY A 178 18.09 -4.84 -5.78
N PRO A 179 18.50 -5.04 -7.05
CA PRO A 179 18.56 -4.02 -8.10
C PRO A 179 17.19 -3.64 -8.69
N LEU A 180 17.05 -2.40 -9.15
CA LEU A 180 15.85 -1.84 -9.81
C LEU A 180 16.26 -1.24 -11.17
N LEU A 181 15.38 -1.33 -12.16
CA LEU A 181 15.58 -0.72 -13.47
C LEU A 181 14.55 0.38 -13.69
N LEU A 182 15.00 1.60 -13.98
CA LEU A 182 14.11 2.71 -14.38
C LEU A 182 14.38 3.06 -15.83
N GLY A 183 13.40 2.90 -16.70
CA GLY A 183 13.59 3.06 -18.14
C GLY A 183 12.33 3.51 -18.88
N GLN A 184 12.50 3.97 -20.12
CA GLN A 184 11.38 4.37 -20.97
C GLN A 184 10.66 3.15 -21.56
N ASN A 185 11.37 2.04 -21.73
CA ASN A 185 10.89 0.80 -22.35
C ASN A 185 10.49 -0.28 -21.33
N ALA A 186 10.42 0.06 -20.04
CA ALA A 186 9.82 -0.85 -19.06
C ALA A 186 8.39 -1.12 -19.54
N THR A 187 8.11 -2.37 -19.91
CA THR A 187 6.74 -2.81 -20.19
C THR A 187 5.93 -2.42 -18.97
N GLU A 188 4.87 -1.63 -19.14
CA GLU A 188 4.03 -1.23 -18.02
C GLU A 188 3.72 -2.48 -17.22
N LEU A 189 4.16 -2.50 -15.95
CA LEU A 189 4.02 -3.63 -15.06
C LEU A 189 2.53 -3.96 -15.08
N ASP A 190 2.21 -5.11 -15.66
CA ASP A 190 0.90 -5.47 -16.20
C ASP A 190 -0.23 -5.09 -15.25
N ASP A 191 -0.84 -3.93 -15.50
CA ASP A 191 -2.07 -3.47 -14.83
C ASP A 191 -3.22 -4.46 -15.10
N ASP A 192 -3.09 -5.28 -16.15
CA ASP A 192 -4.09 -6.26 -16.56
C ASP A 192 -4.25 -7.41 -15.54
N GLN A 193 -3.18 -7.88 -14.89
CA GLN A 193 -3.30 -9.03 -13.97
C GLN A 193 -4.08 -8.70 -12.68
N CYS A 194 -3.96 -7.47 -12.17
CA CYS A 194 -4.70 -7.02 -10.99
C CYS A 194 -6.12 -6.56 -11.34
N VAL A 195 -6.29 -5.77 -12.41
CA VAL A 195 -7.62 -5.32 -12.86
C VAL A 195 -8.48 -6.51 -13.28
N ASN A 196 -7.93 -7.50 -13.98
CA ASN A 196 -8.67 -8.69 -14.43
C ASN A 196 -9.14 -9.56 -13.25
N ARG A 197 -8.35 -9.68 -12.18
CA ARG A 197 -8.77 -10.43 -10.97
C ARG A 197 -9.94 -9.74 -10.26
N GLN A 198 -9.92 -8.42 -10.17
CA GLN A 198 -10.96 -7.64 -9.50
C GLN A 198 -12.25 -7.55 -10.34
N THR A 199 -12.12 -7.40 -11.66
CA THR A 199 -13.27 -7.45 -12.59
C THR A 199 -13.87 -8.85 -12.66
N MET A 200 -13.06 -9.92 -12.67
CA MET A 200 -13.57 -11.30 -12.62
C MET A 200 -14.36 -11.56 -11.34
N PHE A 201 -13.90 -11.05 -10.19
CA PHE A 201 -14.64 -11.17 -8.93
C PHE A 201 -15.97 -10.42 -8.97
N GLN A 202 -15.97 -9.17 -9.46
CA GLN A 202 -17.21 -8.39 -9.61
C GLN A 202 -18.20 -9.04 -10.57
N VAL A 203 -17.77 -9.45 -11.76
CA VAL A 203 -18.63 -10.10 -12.77
C VAL A 203 -19.24 -11.39 -12.20
N THR A 204 -18.46 -12.19 -11.48
CA THR A 204 -18.94 -13.43 -10.84
C THR A 204 -20.00 -13.14 -9.78
N VAL A 205 -19.80 -12.13 -8.94
CA VAL A 205 -20.77 -11.72 -7.91
C VAL A 205 -22.07 -11.21 -8.54
N TYR A 206 -22.00 -10.36 -9.56
CA TYR A 206 -23.18 -9.86 -10.26
C TYR A 206 -23.94 -10.97 -10.99
N ALA A 207 -23.25 -11.92 -11.61
CA ALA A 207 -23.86 -13.08 -12.24
C ALA A 207 -24.61 -13.96 -11.22
N LEU A 208 -24.00 -14.25 -10.07
CA LEU A 208 -24.65 -15.01 -8.99
C LEU A 208 -25.89 -14.29 -8.46
N TYR A 209 -25.81 -12.98 -8.25
CA TYR A 209 -26.95 -12.18 -7.80
C TYR A 209 -28.12 -12.22 -8.80
N ALA A 210 -27.83 -12.09 -10.10
CA ALA A 210 -28.84 -12.15 -11.16
C ALA A 210 -29.53 -13.52 -11.22
N VAL A 211 -28.77 -14.62 -11.08
CA VAL A 211 -29.34 -15.98 -11.03
C VAL A 211 -30.24 -16.16 -9.82
N VAL A 212 -29.78 -15.72 -8.65
CA VAL A 212 -30.56 -15.79 -7.40
C VAL A 212 -31.87 -14.99 -7.54
N ALA A 213 -31.81 -13.76 -8.05
CA ALA A 213 -32.99 -12.92 -8.27
C ALA A 213 -33.99 -13.56 -9.25
N ALA A 214 -33.51 -14.15 -10.35
CA ALA A 214 -34.37 -14.84 -11.30
C ALA A 214 -35.06 -16.07 -10.68
N LEU A 215 -34.34 -16.87 -9.89
CA LEU A 215 -34.91 -18.02 -9.18
C LEU A 215 -36.00 -17.58 -8.19
N PHE A 216 -35.76 -16.50 -7.44
CA PHE A 216 -36.77 -15.94 -6.54
C PHE A 216 -38.03 -15.46 -7.28
N LEU A 217 -37.88 -14.80 -8.43
CA LEU A 217 -39.02 -14.38 -9.26
C LEU A 217 -39.81 -15.56 -9.81
N ILE A 218 -39.12 -16.61 -10.28
CA ILE A 218 -39.76 -17.83 -10.78
C ILE A 218 -40.55 -18.52 -9.67
N LEU A 219 -39.97 -18.64 -8.47
CA LEU A 219 -40.64 -19.23 -7.30
C LEU A 219 -41.87 -18.41 -6.89
N ALA A 220 -41.75 -17.07 -6.87
CA ALA A 220 -42.88 -16.19 -6.56
C ALA A 220 -44.02 -16.33 -7.58
N LEU A 221 -43.69 -16.38 -8.88
CA LEU A 221 -44.68 -16.61 -9.95
C LEU A 221 -45.34 -17.99 -9.84
N ALA A 222 -44.56 -19.04 -9.56
CA ALA A 222 -45.10 -20.38 -9.37
C ALA A 222 -46.05 -20.45 -8.16
N LEU A 223 -45.68 -19.80 -7.04
CA LEU A 223 -46.52 -19.66 -5.85
C LEU A 223 -47.81 -18.90 -6.19
N TRP A 224 -47.73 -17.76 -6.88
CA TRP A 224 -48.90 -16.98 -7.30
C TRP A 224 -49.84 -17.77 -8.20
N LEU A 225 -49.29 -18.50 -9.20
CA LEU A 225 -50.08 -19.35 -10.08
C LEU A 225 -50.72 -20.53 -9.31
N SER A 226 -50.02 -21.09 -8.32
CA SER A 226 -50.56 -22.18 -7.49
C SER A 226 -51.72 -21.71 -6.60
N ILE A 227 -51.61 -20.51 -6.03
CA ILE A 227 -52.66 -19.88 -5.21
C ILE A 227 -53.86 -19.50 -6.08
N GLY A 228 -53.63 -18.87 -7.23
CA GLY A 228 -54.69 -18.49 -8.18
C GLY A 228 -55.43 -19.71 -8.76
N ARG A 229 -54.71 -20.82 -9.03
CA ARG A 229 -55.35 -22.09 -9.45
C ARG A 229 -56.15 -22.75 -8.32
N ARG A 230 -55.72 -22.64 -7.06
CA ARG A 230 -56.49 -23.12 -5.90
C ARG A 230 -57.78 -22.33 -5.73
N GLN A 231 -57.71 -20.99 -5.77
CA GLN A 231 -58.89 -20.12 -5.68
C GLN A 231 -59.91 -20.38 -6.80
N LYS A 232 -59.44 -20.63 -8.04
CA LYS A 232 -60.33 -20.95 -9.17
C LYS A 232 -61.01 -22.32 -9.04
N ARG A 233 -60.48 -23.26 -8.25
CA ARG A 233 -61.11 -24.56 -7.99
C ARG A 233 -62.19 -24.49 -6.89
N GLU A 234 -62.26 -23.42 -6.10
CA GLU A 234 -63.16 -23.31 -4.93
C GLU A 234 -64.39 -22.41 -5.13
N ALA A 235 -64.69 -21.92 -6.34
CA ALA A 235 -65.91 -21.13 -6.59
C ALA A 235 -67.10 -22.03 -7.01
N PRO A 236 -68.22 -22.12 -6.24
CA PRO A 236 -69.45 -22.81 -6.65
C PRO A 236 -70.46 -21.85 -7.30
N HIS A 237 -71.33 -22.43 -8.14
CA HIS A 237 -72.49 -21.85 -8.82
C HIS A 237 -73.34 -20.90 -7.94
N ALA A 238 -73.61 -19.70 -8.45
CA ALA A 238 -74.69 -18.83 -7.97
C ALA A 238 -76.03 -19.24 -8.61
N THR A 239 -77.10 -19.32 -7.82
CA THR A 239 -78.49 -19.41 -8.28
C THR A 239 -79.20 -18.13 -7.85
N GLU A 240 -79.66 -17.32 -8.82
CA GLU A 240 -80.56 -16.18 -8.61
C GLU A 240 -81.96 -16.70 -8.23
N ALA A 241 -82.53 -16.18 -7.16
CA ALA A 241 -83.96 -16.22 -6.89
C ALA A 241 -84.48 -14.77 -6.82
N GLN A 242 -85.32 -14.48 -7.79
CA GLN A 242 -85.98 -13.22 -8.09
C GLN A 242 -87.25 -13.08 -7.25
N VAL A 243 -87.45 -11.99 -6.50
CA VAL A 243 -88.79 -11.53 -6.06
C VAL A 243 -88.90 -10.01 -6.12
N ASP A 244 -89.53 -9.60 -7.21
CA ASP A 244 -90.42 -8.47 -7.47
C ASP A 244 -91.16 -7.86 -6.25
N LYS A 245 -91.21 -6.52 -6.12
CA LYS A 245 -92.44 -5.70 -6.30
C LYS A 245 -92.22 -4.20 -5.98
N PRO A 246 -92.90 -3.25 -6.67
CA PRO A 246 -92.67 -1.81 -6.51
C PRO A 246 -93.71 -1.05 -5.67
N SER A 247 -93.32 0.20 -5.37
CA SER A 247 -94.13 1.42 -5.17
C SER A 247 -94.62 1.78 -3.76
N LYS A 248 -93.98 2.80 -3.16
CA LYS A 248 -94.55 4.15 -3.09
C LYS A 248 -93.44 5.20 -3.02
#